data_AF-A0A7W7Y6X4-F1
#
_entry.id   AF-A0A7W7Y6X4-F1
#
_cell.length_a   1.000
_cell.length_b   1.000
_cell.length_c   1.000
_cell.angle_alpha   90.00
_cell.angle_beta   90.00
_cell.angle_gamma   90.00
#
_symmetry.space_group_name_H-M   'P 1'
#
loop_
_entity.id
_entity.type
_entity.pdbx_description
1 polymer ?
#
loop_
_entity_poly.entity_id
_entity_poly.type
_entity_poly.pdbx_seq_one_letter_code
_entity_poly.pdbx_strand_id
1 'polypeptide(L)'
;MDENEIPRSNPRATGRWWKIWLATTLILPAVVGALGSLFGEVFGFFIFALGLADLMVHEWACKKLAPPKSWLYFFLMFGGGVLIVSSFYSGCLVGRTHP
;
A
#
# COMPACT_ATOMS: atom_id res chain seq x y z
N MET A 1 17.56 7.42 -22.16
CA MET A 1 17.03 7.33 -20.79
C MET A 1 17.19 5.89 -20.38
N ASP A 2 18.29 5.59 -19.69
CA ASP A 2 18.69 4.23 -19.34
C ASP A 2 17.83 3.70 -18.19
N GLU A 3 16.82 2.90 -18.51
CA GLU A 3 15.90 2.27 -17.55
C GLU A 3 16.45 0.97 -16.91
N ASN A 4 17.75 0.71 -16.99
CA ASN A 4 18.34 -0.60 -16.63
C ASN A 4 19.41 -0.58 -15.54
N GLU A 5 19.52 0.49 -14.75
CA GLU A 5 20.30 0.39 -13.51
C GLU A 5 19.42 -0.18 -12.40
N ILE A 6 19.37 -1.50 -12.33
CA ILE A 6 19.17 -2.20 -11.05
C ILE A 6 20.24 -1.60 -10.12
N PRO A 7 19.88 -0.83 -9.08
CA PRO A 7 20.89 -0.38 -8.14
C PRO A 7 21.46 -1.65 -7.53
N ARG A 8 22.75 -1.93 -7.79
CA ARG A 8 23.51 -2.96 -7.06
C ARG A 8 23.12 -2.81 -5.61
N SER A 9 22.45 -3.82 -5.09
CA SER A 9 21.68 -3.76 -3.85
C SER A 9 22.59 -3.33 -2.71
N ASN A 10 22.57 -2.04 -2.37
CA ASN A 10 23.02 -1.60 -1.06
C ASN A 10 22.01 -2.19 -0.09
N PRO A 11 22.38 -3.17 0.76
CA PRO A 11 21.43 -3.87 1.62
C PRO A 11 20.68 -2.90 2.56
N ARG A 12 21.25 -1.72 2.85
CA ARG A 12 20.56 -0.65 3.59
C ARG A 12 19.45 0.03 2.78
N ALA A 13 19.65 0.20 1.47
CA ALA A 13 18.63 0.76 0.58
C ALA A 13 17.47 -0.24 0.40
N THR A 14 17.79 -1.52 0.19
CA THR A 14 16.78 -2.59 0.12
C THR A 14 15.99 -2.69 1.43
N GLY A 15 16.67 -2.61 2.58
CA GLY A 15 16.01 -2.59 3.90
C GLY A 15 15.09 -1.38 4.11
N ARG A 16 15.43 -0.20 3.59
CA ARG A 16 14.56 0.99 3.65
C ARG A 16 13.28 0.79 2.82
N TRP A 17 13.40 0.24 1.61
CA TRP A 17 12.22 -0.02 0.78
C TRP A 17 11.33 -1.13 1.34
N TRP A 18 11.91 -2.13 1.99
CA TRP A 18 11.15 -3.16 2.72
C TRP A 18 10.34 -2.57 3.87
N LYS A 19 10.93 -1.62 4.62
CA LYS A 19 10.20 -0.88 5.66
C LYS A 19 9.05 -0.05 5.10
N ILE A 20 9.27 0.62 3.96
CA ILE A 20 8.22 1.39 3.27
C ILE A 20 7.11 0.47 2.76
N TRP A 21 7.47 -0.67 2.18
CA TRP A 21 6.51 -1.67 1.75
C TRP A 21 5.69 -2.19 2.93
N LEU A 22 6.32 -2.57 4.05
CA LEU A 22 5.58 -2.97 5.26
C LEU A 22 4.68 -1.86 5.81
N ALA A 23 5.14 -0.61 5.79
CA ALA A 23 4.34 0.52 6.26
C ALA A 23 3.08 0.75 5.41
N THR A 24 3.23 0.71 4.08
CA THR A 24 2.09 0.83 3.13
C THR A 24 1.20 -0.41 3.14
N THR A 25 1.72 -1.58 3.48
CA THR A 25 0.92 -2.82 3.43
C THR A 25 0.18 -3.12 4.72
N LEU A 26 0.71 -2.70 5.87
CA LEU A 26 0.17 -3.03 7.19
C LEU A 26 -0.31 -1.80 7.97
N ILE A 27 0.52 -0.75 8.02
CA ILE A 27 0.27 0.40 8.90
C ILE A 27 -0.79 1.30 8.28
N LEU A 28 -0.60 1.73 7.03
CA LEU A 28 -1.56 2.60 6.34
C LEU A 28 -2.94 1.97 6.20
N PRO A 29 -3.09 0.70 5.77
CA PRO A 29 -4.40 0.07 5.62
C PRO A 29 -5.13 -0.07 6.96
N ALA A 30 -4.41 -0.36 8.04
CA ALA A 30 -4.97 -0.40 9.39
C ALA A 30 -5.44 0.99 9.86
N VAL A 31 -4.64 2.04 9.60
CA VAL A 31 -5.00 3.42 9.93
C VAL A 31 -6.20 3.90 9.11
N VAL A 32 -6.22 3.62 7.80
CA VAL A 32 -7.33 3.95 6.88
C VAL A 32 -8.61 3.24 7.32
N GLY A 33 -8.53 1.96 7.69
CA GLY A 33 -9.66 1.20 8.23
C GLY A 33 -10.18 1.77 9.57
N ALA A 34 -9.28 2.10 10.49
CA ALA A 34 -9.64 2.71 11.77
C ALA A 34 -10.27 4.10 11.59
N LEU A 35 -9.71 4.93 10.72
CA LEU A 35 -10.26 6.25 10.39
C LEU A 35 -11.63 6.14 9.70
N GLY A 36 -11.81 5.17 8.80
CA GLY A 36 -13.10 4.87 8.19
C GLY A 36 -14.16 4.45 9.21
N SER A 37 -13.77 3.67 10.22
CA SER A 37 -14.66 3.28 11.31
C SER A 37 -14.99 4.42 12.28
N LEU A 38 -14.10 5.40 12.47
CA LEU A 38 -14.27 6.50 13.43
C LEU A 38 -14.99 7.72 12.83
N PHE A 39 -14.73 8.04 11.56
CA PHE A 39 -15.18 9.28 10.93
C PHE A 39 -16.26 9.09 9.85
N GLY A 40 -16.62 7.84 9.52
CA GLY A 40 -17.76 7.52 8.64
C GLY A 40 -17.74 8.24 7.28
N GLU A 41 -18.93 8.46 6.70
CA GLU A 41 -19.13 9.06 5.38
C GLU A 41 -18.49 10.46 5.20
N VAL A 42 -18.29 11.21 6.27
CA VAL A 42 -17.83 12.61 6.24
C VAL A 42 -16.42 12.75 5.62
N PHE A 43 -15.58 11.72 5.76
CA PHE A 43 -14.22 11.70 5.22
C PHE A 43 -14.00 10.66 4.11
N GLY A 44 -15.07 10.08 3.54
CA GLY A 44 -14.96 9.02 2.54
C GLY A 44 -14.07 9.38 1.34
N PHE A 45 -14.15 10.62 0.84
CA PHE A 45 -13.29 11.11 -0.25
C PHE A 45 -11.82 11.23 0.17
N PHE A 46 -11.55 11.71 1.39
CA PHE A 46 -10.20 11.81 1.93
C PHE A 46 -9.56 10.43 2.14
N ILE A 47 -10.32 9.48 2.66
CA ILE A 47 -9.90 8.08 2.85
C ILE A 47 -9.57 7.45 1.50
N PHE A 48 -10.42 7.68 0.49
CA PHE A 48 -10.18 7.24 -0.89
C PHE A 48 -8.90 7.83 -1.49
N ALA A 49 -8.70 9.15 -1.37
CA ALA A 49 -7.48 9.81 -1.83
C ALA A 49 -6.23 9.29 -1.11
N LEU A 50 -6.31 9.05 0.20
CA LEU A 50 -5.21 8.56 1.03
C LEU A 50 -4.73 7.19 0.57
N GLY A 51 -5.63 6.24 0.33
CA GLY A 51 -5.18 4.93 -0.08
C GLY A 51 -4.98 4.77 -1.60
N LEU A 52 -5.46 5.69 -2.44
CA LEU A 52 -4.90 5.83 -3.80
C LEU A 52 -3.42 6.23 -3.75
N ALA A 53 -3.08 7.19 -2.89
CA ALA A 53 -1.68 7.56 -2.66
C ALA A 53 -0.89 6.38 -2.08
N ASP A 54 -1.46 5.62 -1.14
CA ASP A 54 -0.84 4.42 -0.59
C ASP A 54 -0.57 3.35 -1.65
N LEU A 55 -1.52 3.08 -2.55
CA LEU A 55 -1.35 2.14 -3.66
C LEU A 55 -0.22 2.56 -4.61
N MET A 56 -0.11 3.87 -4.91
CA MET A 56 0.98 4.38 -5.75
C MET A 56 2.35 4.23 -5.07
N VAL A 57 2.43 4.53 -3.77
CA VAL A 57 3.68 4.35 -3.00
C VAL A 57 4.03 2.87 -2.88
N HIS A 58 3.03 2.00 -2.71
CA HIS A 58 3.19 0.55 -2.65
C HIS A 58 3.75 -0.01 -3.97
N GLU A 59 3.17 0.39 -5.11
CA GLU A 59 3.66 -0.03 -6.43
C GLU A 59 5.10 0.46 -6.66
N TRP A 60 5.40 1.68 -6.24
CA TRP A 60 6.75 2.23 -6.35
C TRP A 60 7.76 1.49 -5.48
N ALA A 61 7.38 1.17 -4.23
CA ALA A 61 8.18 0.34 -3.34
C ALA A 61 8.42 -1.06 -3.92
N CYS A 62 7.39 -1.69 -4.51
CA CYS A 62 7.51 -2.99 -5.18
C CYS A 62 8.51 -2.93 -6.35
N LYS A 63 8.42 -1.91 -7.22
CA LYS A 63 9.35 -1.72 -8.35
C LYS A 63 10.80 -1.49 -7.90
N LYS A 64 11.00 -0.92 -6.71
CA LYS A 64 12.33 -0.73 -6.11
C LYS A 64 12.86 -1.96 -5.39
N LEU A 65 11.98 -2.83 -4.90
CA LEU A 65 12.33 -4.05 -4.18
C LEU A 65 12.63 -5.23 -5.09
N ALA A 66 11.87 -5.36 -6.18
CA ALA A 66 11.97 -6.50 -7.07
C ALA A 66 11.70 -6.06 -8.52
N PRO A 67 12.41 -6.62 -9.50
CA PRO A 67 12.15 -6.31 -10.91
C PRO A 67 10.76 -6.85 -11.30
N PRO A 68 10.02 -6.14 -12.19
CA PRO A 68 8.63 -6.47 -12.52
C PRO A 68 8.43 -7.86 -13.15
N LYS A 69 9.50 -8.48 -13.64
CA LYS A 69 9.50 -9.84 -14.21
C LYS A 69 9.79 -10.94 -13.17
N SER A 70 10.05 -10.59 -11.92
CA SER A 70 10.32 -11.57 -10.87
C SER A 70 9.04 -12.08 -10.21
N TRP A 71 9.04 -13.36 -9.85
CA TRP A 71 7.95 -13.95 -9.06
C TRP A 71 7.76 -13.25 -7.70
N LEU A 72 8.86 -12.75 -7.13
CA LEU A 72 8.85 -11.95 -5.92
C LEU A 72 8.02 -10.67 -6.10
N TYR A 73 8.17 -9.93 -7.20
CA TYR A 73 7.36 -8.75 -7.48
C TYR A 73 5.86 -9.06 -7.53
N PHE A 74 5.49 -10.20 -8.11
CA PHE A 74 4.10 -10.65 -8.15
C PHE A 74 3.53 -10.85 -6.74
N PHE A 75 4.25 -11.53 -5.84
CA PHE A 75 3.79 -11.72 -4.46
C PHE A 75 3.74 -10.41 -3.66
N LEU A 76 4.70 -9.50 -3.85
CA LEU A 76 4.68 -8.21 -3.16
C LEU A 76 3.49 -7.36 -3.62
N MET A 77 3.26 -7.25 -4.94
CA MET A 77 2.14 -6.48 -5.49
C MET A 77 0.79 -7.12 -5.16
N PHE A 78 0.65 -8.42 -5.37
CA PHE A 78 -0.63 -9.11 -5.15
C PHE A 78 -0.94 -9.22 -3.66
N GLY A 79 0.02 -9.67 -2.86
CA GLY A 79 -0.16 -9.79 -1.41
C GLY A 79 -0.45 -8.45 -0.75
N GLY A 80 0.28 -7.40 -1.12
CA GLY A 80 0.06 -6.09 -0.53
C GLY A 80 -1.14 -5.33 -1.08
N GLY A 81 -1.38 -5.41 -2.39
CA GLY A 81 -2.56 -4.83 -3.02
C GLY A 81 -3.86 -5.41 -2.47
N VAL A 82 -3.91 -6.73 -2.22
CA VAL A 82 -5.09 -7.37 -1.62
C VAL A 82 -5.36 -6.83 -0.21
N LEU A 83 -4.33 -6.62 0.62
CA LEU A 83 -4.51 -6.02 1.94
C LEU A 83 -5.05 -4.58 1.85
N ILE A 84 -4.46 -3.75 0.99
CA ILE A 84 -4.89 -2.36 0.79
C ILE A 84 -6.36 -2.32 0.36
N VAL A 85 -6.74 -3.10 -0.65
CA VAL A 85 -8.13 -3.17 -1.15
C VAL A 85 -9.09 -3.73 -0.10
N SER A 86 -8.68 -4.76 0.65
CA SER A 86 -9.52 -5.35 1.70
C SER A 86 -9.76 -4.41 2.87
N SER A 87 -8.73 -3.64 3.27
CA SER A 87 -8.85 -2.62 4.32
C SER A 87 -9.73 -1.46 3.86
N PHE A 88 -9.62 -1.04 2.60
CA PHE A 88 -10.55 -0.09 2.01
C PHE A 88 -11.99 -0.56 2.05
N TYR A 89 -12.22 -1.79 1.59
CA TYR A 89 -13.54 -2.39 1.56
C TYR A 89 -14.14 -2.48 2.97
N SER A 90 -13.32 -2.87 3.95
CA SER A 90 -13.72 -2.93 5.36
C SER A 90 -14.04 -1.55 5.93
N GLY A 91 -13.19 -0.54 5.67
CA GLY A 91 -13.43 0.84 6.12
C GLY A 91 -14.67 1.47 5.49
N CYS A 92 -14.96 1.19 4.22
CA CYS A 92 -16.13 1.70 3.52
C CYS A 92 -17.44 0.99 3.90
N LEU A 93 -17.41 -0.31 4.20
CA LEU A 93 -18.61 -1.05 4.63
C LEU A 93 -18.96 -0.80 6.10
N VAL A 94 -17.98 -0.78 6.99
CA VAL A 94 -18.20 -0.53 8.44
C VAL A 94 -18.75 0.88 8.66
N GLY A 95 -18.31 1.87 7.88
CA GLY A 95 -18.86 3.22 7.90
C GLY A 95 -20.34 3.32 7.50
N ARG A 96 -20.91 2.31 6.83
CA ARG A 96 -22.35 2.26 6.48
C ARG A 96 -23.22 1.52 7.49
N THR A 97 -22.64 0.80 8.44
CA THR A 97 -23.40 -0.02 9.41
C THR A 97 -23.65 0.65 10.75
N HIS A 98 -23.15 1.87 10.98
CA HIS A 98 -23.50 2.68 12.13
C HIS A 98 -24.52 3.77 11.73
N PRO A 99 -25.83 3.56 11.95
CA PRO A 99 -26.84 4.61 11.88
C PRO A 99 -26.69 5.63 13.03
#